data_AF-A0A4U5NVW4-F1
#
_entry.id   AF-A0A4U5NVW4-F1
#
_cell.length_a   1.000
_cell.length_b   1.000
_cell.length_c   1.000
_cell.angle_alpha   90.00
_cell.angle_beta   90.00
_cell.angle_gamma   90.00
#
_symmetry.space_group_name_H-M   'P 1'
#
loop_
_entity.id
_entity.type
_entity.pdbx_description
1 polymer ?
#
loop_
_entity_poly.entity_id
_entity_poly.type
_entity_poly.pdbx_seq_one_letter_code
_entity_poly.pdbx_strand_id
1 'polypeptide(L)'
;MRLLIVAALLTVVSANPLQESPLWDLDYNDGIARTKFMPMAAAAYGFSPEECLNNTFGYGRYEPGVYLNVRCDFAANRCTGFVAASHDDKAIIVSFRGTSGIDQIISVFNGGTFMHKKFDGGGHVSKYIMKAFKALWHGGLKDHFLSFKKKFPEYQVWVTGHNTGGCMASICAATLGYEKLVDEDKLVLMTFGQLRTGNAEYVAAHNKYVGLRLSWPLFKFYFR
;
A
#
# COMPACT_ATOMS: atom_id res chain seq x y z
N MET A 1 -9.56 -58.90 39.14
CA MET A 1 -8.71 -57.70 39.00
C MET A 1 -8.58 -57.42 37.50
N ARG A 2 -9.40 -56.50 36.94
CA ARG A 2 -9.43 -56.18 35.50
C ARG A 2 -8.41 -55.09 35.22
N LEU A 3 -7.38 -55.36 34.40
CA LEU A 3 -6.47 -54.34 33.86
C LEU A 3 -7.17 -53.63 32.68
N LEU A 4 -7.32 -52.32 32.78
CA LEU A 4 -7.72 -51.43 31.69
C LEU A 4 -6.45 -50.98 30.94
N ILE A 5 -6.34 -51.32 29.66
CA ILE A 5 -5.32 -50.77 28.75
C ILE A 5 -5.90 -49.48 28.17
N VAL A 6 -5.32 -48.33 28.55
CA VAL A 6 -5.62 -47.04 27.92
C VAL A 6 -4.68 -46.86 26.74
N ALA A 7 -5.20 -47.03 25.52
CA ALA A 7 -4.50 -46.71 24.29
C ALA A 7 -4.53 -45.19 24.07
N ALA A 8 -3.37 -44.53 24.14
CA ALA A 8 -3.22 -43.13 23.81
C ALA A 8 -3.22 -42.97 22.27
N LEU A 9 -4.32 -42.43 21.74
CA LEU A 9 -4.42 -41.99 20.34
C LEU A 9 -3.60 -40.71 20.16
N LEU A 10 -2.36 -40.85 19.67
CA LEU A 10 -1.59 -39.74 19.10
C LEU A 10 -2.17 -39.42 17.72
N THR A 11 -3.04 -38.42 17.64
CA THR A 11 -3.47 -37.86 16.37
C THR A 11 -2.31 -37.10 15.75
N VAL A 12 -1.77 -37.64 14.66
CA VAL A 12 -0.83 -36.94 13.79
C VAL A 12 -1.59 -35.77 13.16
N VAL A 13 -1.31 -34.55 13.61
CA VAL A 13 -1.82 -33.34 12.94
C VAL A 13 -1.01 -33.21 11.66
N SER A 14 -1.58 -33.62 10.53
CA SER A 14 -1.04 -33.30 9.21
C SER A 14 -1.21 -31.80 8.99
N ALA A 15 -0.12 -31.05 9.07
CA ALA A 15 -0.09 -29.69 8.58
C ALA A 15 -0.24 -29.75 7.06
N ASN A 16 -1.45 -29.52 6.56
CA ASN A 16 -1.63 -29.25 5.13
C ASN A 16 -0.94 -27.92 4.81
N PRO A 17 -0.09 -27.84 3.77
CA PRO A 17 0.43 -26.57 3.32
C PRO A 17 -0.76 -25.66 2.98
N LEU A 18 -0.74 -24.44 3.53
CA LEU A 18 -1.74 -23.42 3.21
C LEU A 18 -1.67 -23.17 1.71
N GLN A 19 -2.69 -23.63 0.98
CA GLN A 19 -2.86 -23.30 -0.42
C GLN A 19 -3.19 -21.81 -0.49
N GLU A 20 -2.25 -20.99 -0.94
CA GLU A 20 -2.50 -19.57 -1.20
C GLU A 20 -3.52 -19.47 -2.34
N SER A 21 -4.73 -19.00 -2.01
CA SER A 21 -5.72 -18.60 -3.00
C SER A 21 -5.21 -17.38 -3.77
N PRO A 22 -5.41 -17.29 -5.09
CA PRO A 22 -5.07 -16.10 -5.86
C PRO A 22 -5.70 -14.84 -5.27
N LEU A 23 -4.90 -13.78 -5.11
CA LEU A 23 -5.31 -12.55 -4.40
C LEU A 23 -6.44 -11.75 -5.08
N TRP A 24 -6.95 -12.19 -6.23
CA TRP A 24 -8.07 -11.55 -6.92
C TRP A 24 -9.46 -11.96 -6.36
N ASP A 25 -9.50 -12.91 -5.42
CA ASP A 25 -10.74 -13.44 -4.82
C ASP A 25 -10.98 -12.91 -3.38
N LEU A 26 -10.37 -11.78 -3.01
CA LEU A 26 -10.17 -11.42 -1.59
C LEU A 26 -11.35 -10.71 -0.93
N ASP A 27 -12.07 -11.46 -0.10
CA ASP A 27 -12.31 -11.04 1.28
C ASP A 27 -10.98 -10.60 1.95
N TYR A 28 -11.04 -9.64 2.86
CA TYR A 28 -9.89 -9.18 3.63
C TYR A 28 -9.06 -10.35 4.21
N ASN A 29 -7.79 -10.46 3.79
CA ASN A 29 -6.85 -11.44 4.34
C ASN A 29 -5.91 -10.76 5.35
N ASP A 30 -6.10 -11.09 6.61
CA ASP A 30 -5.32 -10.56 7.71
C ASP A 30 -3.85 -11.04 7.70
N GLY A 31 -3.60 -12.26 7.24
CA GLY A 31 -2.26 -12.84 7.12
C GLY A 31 -1.39 -12.01 6.21
N ILE A 32 -1.83 -11.74 4.96
CA ILE A 32 -1.08 -10.92 4.01
C ILE A 32 -0.95 -9.47 4.49
N ALA A 33 -1.94 -8.95 5.23
CA ALA A 33 -1.87 -7.63 5.83
C ALA A 33 -0.70 -7.53 6.83
N ARG A 34 -0.59 -8.50 7.74
CA ARG A 34 0.45 -8.51 8.78
C ARG A 34 1.84 -8.88 8.26
N THR A 35 1.92 -9.82 7.32
CA THR A 35 3.22 -10.39 6.91
C THR A 35 3.81 -9.71 5.68
N LYS A 36 3.00 -9.03 4.85
CA LYS A 36 3.48 -8.38 3.62
C LYS A 36 3.24 -6.87 3.62
N PHE A 37 1.98 -6.44 3.67
CA PHE A 37 1.63 -5.04 3.46
C PHE A 37 2.10 -4.11 4.59
N MET A 38 1.95 -4.52 5.85
CA MET A 38 2.38 -3.72 7.00
C MET A 38 3.92 -3.58 7.07
N PRO A 39 4.71 -4.65 6.90
CA PRO A 39 6.17 -4.53 6.76
C PRO A 39 6.58 -3.62 5.60
N MET A 40 5.88 -3.66 4.46
CA MET A 40 6.19 -2.77 3.33
C MET A 40 5.83 -1.31 3.61
N ALA A 41 4.75 -1.04 4.34
CA ALA A 41 4.43 0.30 4.82
C ALA A 41 5.48 0.81 5.82
N ALA A 42 5.99 -0.07 6.69
CA ALA A 42 7.05 0.24 7.66
C ALA A 42 8.43 0.46 6.99
N ALA A 43 8.76 -0.33 5.95
CA ALA A 43 10.02 -0.24 5.22
C ALA A 43 10.28 1.16 4.66
N ALA A 44 9.22 1.90 4.32
CA ALA A 44 9.35 3.26 3.81
C ALA A 44 9.85 4.27 4.86
N TYR A 45 9.84 3.92 6.16
CA TYR A 45 10.37 4.76 7.25
C TYR A 45 11.87 4.56 7.49
N GLY A 46 12.46 3.46 7.01
CA GLY A 46 13.89 3.20 7.12
C GLY A 46 14.71 4.16 6.25
N PHE A 47 16.03 4.21 6.51
CA PHE A 47 16.98 4.88 5.61
C PHE A 47 17.04 4.21 4.24
N SER A 48 16.70 2.92 4.20
CA SER A 48 16.58 2.11 3.00
C SER A 48 15.58 0.97 3.27
N PRO A 49 14.90 0.41 2.25
CA PRO A 49 13.85 -0.59 2.46
C PRO A 49 14.39 -2.02 2.54
N GLU A 50 15.67 -2.25 2.20
CA GLU A 50 16.24 -3.58 1.99
C GLU A 50 16.21 -4.45 3.24
N GLU A 51 16.44 -3.90 4.43
CA GLU A 51 16.38 -4.70 5.67
C GLU A 51 14.97 -5.29 5.86
N CYS A 52 13.93 -4.47 5.71
CA CYS A 52 12.55 -4.92 5.81
C CYS A 52 12.16 -5.86 4.66
N LEU A 53 12.64 -5.58 3.44
CA LEU A 53 12.42 -6.45 2.27
C LEU A 53 13.08 -7.82 2.47
N ASN A 54 14.31 -7.87 2.96
CA ASN A 54 15.02 -9.11 3.27
C ASN A 54 14.31 -9.90 4.38
N ASN A 55 13.83 -9.23 5.44
CA ASN A 55 13.09 -9.90 6.51
C ASN A 55 11.71 -10.42 6.05
N THR A 56 11.10 -9.78 5.06
CA THR A 56 9.75 -10.13 4.56
C THR A 56 9.78 -11.18 3.45
N PHE A 57 10.67 -10.99 2.48
CA PHE A 57 10.75 -11.80 1.27
C PHE A 57 11.97 -12.71 1.24
N GLY A 58 13.01 -12.46 2.04
CA GLY A 58 14.28 -13.19 1.98
C GLY A 58 15.24 -12.66 0.91
N TYR A 59 16.53 -12.86 1.14
CA TYR A 59 17.60 -12.45 0.24
C TYR A 59 17.44 -13.10 -1.15
N GLY A 60 17.58 -12.29 -2.21
CA GLY A 60 17.53 -12.74 -3.60
C GLY A 60 16.13 -13.11 -4.13
N ARG A 61 15.07 -12.97 -3.32
CA ARG A 61 13.68 -13.28 -3.70
C ARG A 61 12.85 -12.05 -4.07
N TYR A 62 13.48 -10.88 -4.04
CA TYR A 62 12.91 -9.63 -4.53
C TYR A 62 13.93 -8.86 -5.39
N GLU A 63 13.43 -8.01 -6.28
CA GLU A 63 14.22 -7.07 -7.06
C GLU A 63 14.00 -5.64 -6.53
N PRO A 64 15.05 -4.96 -6.02
CA PRO A 64 14.94 -3.56 -5.63
C PRO A 64 14.80 -2.67 -6.88
N GLY A 65 13.83 -1.75 -6.86
CA GLY A 65 13.63 -0.78 -7.94
C GLY A 65 14.32 0.54 -7.60
N VAL A 66 13.62 1.38 -6.84
CA VAL A 66 14.12 2.68 -6.41
C VAL A 66 13.63 2.99 -5.01
N TYR A 67 14.47 3.63 -4.20
CA TYR A 67 14.07 4.30 -2.97
C TYR A 67 14.31 5.80 -3.14
N LEU A 68 13.24 6.58 -3.04
CA LEU A 68 13.28 8.02 -3.16
C LEU A 68 13.04 8.68 -1.83
N ASN A 69 13.82 9.72 -1.56
CA ASN A 69 13.64 10.60 -0.44
C ASN A 69 13.75 12.04 -0.99
N VAL A 70 12.62 12.71 -1.21
CA VAL A 70 12.55 13.99 -1.94
C VAL A 70 11.93 15.08 -1.09
N ARG A 71 12.27 16.35 -1.35
CA ARG A 71 11.56 17.48 -0.75
C ARG A 71 10.14 17.56 -1.33
N CYS A 72 9.14 17.59 -0.47
CA CYS A 72 7.73 17.52 -0.90
C CYS A 72 6.86 18.69 -0.44
N ASP A 73 7.32 19.52 0.51
CA ASP A 73 6.59 20.72 0.92
C ASP A 73 7.48 21.98 1.04
N PHE A 74 6.83 23.10 1.32
CA PHE A 74 7.47 24.42 1.38
C PHE A 74 8.35 24.60 2.61
N ALA A 75 8.19 23.75 3.64
CA ALA A 75 9.04 23.71 4.83
C ALA A 75 10.23 22.75 4.65
N ALA A 76 10.47 22.29 3.40
CA ALA A 76 11.50 21.33 3.05
C ALA A 76 11.39 19.97 3.77
N ASN A 77 10.19 19.59 4.24
CA ASN A 77 9.97 18.24 4.72
C ASN A 77 10.19 17.25 3.58
N ARG A 78 10.70 16.08 3.96
CA ARG A 78 11.07 15.03 3.01
C ARG A 78 10.03 13.94 3.00
N CYS A 79 9.60 13.57 1.81
CA CYS A 79 8.72 12.44 1.57
C CYS A 79 9.53 11.28 1.02
N THR A 80 9.14 10.08 1.41
CA THR A 80 9.81 8.86 1.01
C THR A 80 8.84 7.91 0.34
N GLY A 81 9.28 7.24 -0.70
CA GLY A 81 8.56 6.14 -1.32
C GLY A 81 9.52 5.24 -2.08
N PHE A 82 9.11 3.99 -2.31
CA PHE A 82 9.93 3.03 -3.03
C PHE A 82 9.13 2.12 -3.94
N VAL A 83 9.83 1.53 -4.91
CA VAL A 83 9.35 0.43 -5.77
C VAL A 83 10.24 -0.79 -5.55
N ALA A 84 9.63 -1.96 -5.40
CA ALA A 84 10.29 -3.26 -5.38
C ALA A 84 9.42 -4.29 -6.12
N ALA A 85 9.98 -5.45 -6.47
CA ALA A 85 9.20 -6.58 -6.99
C ALA A 85 9.49 -7.84 -6.16
N SER A 86 8.47 -8.50 -5.62
CA SER A 86 8.59 -9.83 -5.00
C SER A 86 8.30 -10.90 -6.04
N HIS A 87 9.22 -11.84 -6.23
CA HIS A 87 9.08 -12.89 -7.24
C HIS A 87 8.21 -14.06 -6.76
N ASP A 88 8.32 -14.42 -5.48
CA ASP A 88 7.50 -15.47 -4.86
C ASP A 88 6.02 -15.07 -4.89
N ASP A 89 5.73 -13.82 -4.52
CA ASP A 89 4.37 -13.28 -4.46
C ASP A 89 3.85 -12.79 -5.82
N LYS A 90 4.71 -12.77 -6.85
CA LYS A 90 4.44 -12.18 -8.18
C LYS A 90 3.81 -10.78 -8.07
N ALA A 91 4.45 -9.90 -7.31
CA ALA A 91 3.92 -8.58 -6.98
C ALA A 91 4.94 -7.46 -7.18
N ILE A 92 4.54 -6.39 -7.87
CA ILE A 92 5.24 -5.10 -7.89
C ILE A 92 4.68 -4.27 -6.74
N ILE A 93 5.55 -3.85 -5.84
CA ILE A 93 5.20 -3.15 -4.60
C ILE A 93 5.55 -1.68 -4.77
N VAL A 94 4.58 -0.80 -4.52
CA VAL A 94 4.77 0.65 -4.42
C VAL A 94 4.38 1.08 -3.01
N SER A 95 5.34 1.57 -2.25
CA SER A 95 5.11 1.92 -0.84
C SER A 95 5.48 3.37 -0.56
N PHE A 96 4.70 4.01 0.30
CA PHE A 96 4.85 5.40 0.69
C PHE A 96 4.99 5.54 2.20
N ARG A 97 5.96 6.34 2.62
CA ARG A 97 6.18 6.71 4.02
C ARG A 97 5.14 7.74 4.46
N GLY A 98 4.67 7.62 5.69
CA GLY A 98 3.92 8.68 6.36
C GLY A 98 4.83 9.69 7.07
N THR A 99 4.23 10.72 7.67
CA THR A 99 4.99 11.71 8.42
C THR A 99 5.41 11.17 9.80
N SER A 100 6.62 11.51 10.24
CA SER A 100 7.17 11.16 11.57
C SER A 100 6.87 12.18 12.69
N GLY A 101 6.25 13.32 12.40
CA GLY A 101 5.93 14.37 13.38
C GLY A 101 4.42 14.52 13.56
N ILE A 102 3.96 14.45 14.82
CA ILE A 102 2.55 14.59 15.23
C ILE A 102 2.01 16.01 14.90
N ASP A 103 2.89 17.02 14.85
CA ASP A 103 2.51 18.41 14.57
C ASP A 103 1.99 18.62 13.12
N GLN A 104 2.46 17.81 12.17
CA GLN A 104 1.92 17.80 10.80
C GLN A 104 0.51 17.18 10.75
N ILE A 105 0.23 16.21 11.61
CA ILE A 105 -1.09 15.58 11.71
C ILE A 105 -2.08 16.61 12.25
N ILE A 106 -1.70 17.39 13.27
CA ILE A 106 -2.53 18.46 13.84
C ILE A 106 -2.80 19.58 12.81
N SER A 107 -1.84 19.95 11.96
CA SER A 107 -2.08 20.91 10.86
C SER A 107 -3.09 20.40 9.81
N VAL A 108 -3.09 19.10 9.49
CA VAL A 108 -4.09 18.45 8.63
C VAL A 108 -5.47 18.41 9.31
N PHE A 109 -5.52 18.33 10.64
CA PHE A 109 -6.76 18.30 11.43
C PHE A 109 -7.30 19.68 11.85
N ASN A 110 -6.47 20.72 12.01
CA ASN A 110 -6.83 22.03 12.58
C ASN A 110 -7.02 23.17 11.54
N GLY A 111 -7.11 22.87 10.24
CA GLY A 111 -7.48 23.87 9.22
C GLY A 111 -6.60 23.96 7.98
N GLY A 112 -5.51 23.18 7.88
CA GLY A 112 -4.80 23.00 6.59
C GLY A 112 -5.61 22.20 5.55
N THR A 113 -6.75 21.66 5.97
CA THR A 113 -7.71 20.84 5.23
C THR A 113 -8.48 21.59 4.14
N PHE A 114 -8.43 22.92 4.08
CA PHE A 114 -9.28 23.72 3.18
C PHE A 114 -8.75 23.89 1.75
N MET A 115 -7.48 23.55 1.47
CA MET A 115 -6.95 23.64 0.10
C MET A 115 -7.05 22.30 -0.61
N HIS A 116 -8.04 22.25 -1.51
CA HIS A 116 -8.30 21.10 -2.33
C HIS A 116 -7.61 21.22 -3.70
N LYS A 117 -7.21 20.09 -4.26
CA LYS A 117 -6.72 19.99 -5.64
C LYS A 117 -7.56 18.96 -6.39
N LYS A 118 -8.01 19.34 -7.58
CA LYS A 118 -8.73 18.44 -8.49
C LYS A 118 -7.87 17.20 -8.75
N PHE A 119 -8.48 16.02 -8.60
CA PHE A 119 -7.92 14.76 -9.08
C PHE A 119 -8.41 14.53 -10.51
N ASP A 120 -7.49 14.19 -11.42
CA ASP A 120 -7.81 14.10 -12.86
C ASP A 120 -8.87 13.03 -13.14
N GLY A 121 -8.92 11.95 -12.35
CA GLY A 121 -9.95 10.92 -12.44
C GLY A 121 -11.31 11.26 -11.82
N GLY A 122 -11.43 12.40 -11.15
CA GLY A 122 -12.68 12.89 -10.56
C GLY A 122 -12.57 13.33 -9.09
N GLY A 123 -13.29 14.40 -8.75
CA GLY A 123 -13.31 14.95 -7.40
C GLY A 123 -12.04 15.69 -6.99
N HIS A 124 -11.85 15.79 -5.68
CA HIS A 124 -10.82 16.61 -5.07
C HIS A 124 -10.13 15.90 -3.91
N VAL A 125 -8.84 16.12 -3.79
CA VAL A 125 -8.00 15.61 -2.71
C VAL A 125 -7.27 16.74 -1.98
N SER A 126 -6.68 16.45 -0.83
CA SER A 126 -5.77 17.39 -0.16
C SER A 126 -4.65 17.86 -1.10
N LYS A 127 -4.52 19.19 -1.28
CA LYS A 127 -3.45 19.79 -2.08
C LYS A 127 -2.06 19.40 -1.57
N TYR A 128 -1.91 19.25 -0.25
CA TYR A 128 -0.67 18.83 0.40
C TYR A 128 -0.28 17.41 -0.01
N ILE A 129 -1.20 16.44 0.19
CA ILE A 129 -0.95 15.03 -0.14
C ILE A 129 -0.71 14.86 -1.65
N MET A 130 -1.49 15.55 -2.49
CA MET A 130 -1.28 15.51 -3.94
C MET A 130 0.08 16.07 -4.36
N LYS A 131 0.57 17.13 -3.71
CA LYS A 131 1.91 17.67 -3.98
C LYS A 131 2.99 16.65 -3.59
N ALA A 132 2.85 16.02 -2.42
CA ALA A 132 3.77 15.00 -1.94
C ALA A 132 3.81 13.78 -2.86
N PHE A 133 2.65 13.26 -3.26
CA PHE A 133 2.54 12.18 -4.24
C PHE A 133 3.22 12.56 -5.57
N LYS A 134 2.90 13.72 -6.16
CA LYS A 134 3.49 14.14 -7.44
C LYS A 134 5.01 14.32 -7.37
N ALA A 135 5.53 14.81 -6.24
CA ALA A 135 6.97 14.96 -6.05
C ALA A 135 7.71 13.61 -6.07
N LEU A 136 7.15 12.59 -5.42
CA LEU A 136 7.70 11.24 -5.44
C LEU A 136 7.47 10.55 -6.79
N TRP A 137 6.26 10.66 -7.34
CA TRP A 137 5.86 10.03 -8.61
C TRP A 137 6.74 10.50 -9.77
N HIS A 138 6.89 11.82 -9.93
CA HIS A 138 7.75 12.41 -10.97
C HIS A 138 9.23 12.47 -10.59
N GLY A 139 9.58 12.15 -9.34
CA GLY A 139 10.96 12.06 -8.87
C GLY A 139 11.67 10.77 -9.28
N GLY A 140 10.99 9.86 -9.99
CA GLY A 140 11.54 8.61 -10.51
C GLY A 140 10.71 7.36 -10.16
N LEU A 141 9.75 7.44 -9.22
CA LEU A 141 8.91 6.29 -8.90
C LEU A 141 8.13 5.79 -10.12
N LYS A 142 7.56 6.71 -10.92
CA LYS A 142 6.79 6.34 -12.14
C LYS A 142 7.64 5.52 -13.09
N ASP A 143 8.87 5.96 -13.36
CA ASP A 143 9.74 5.34 -14.35
C ASP A 143 10.18 3.94 -13.93
N HIS A 144 10.55 3.77 -12.66
CA HIS A 144 10.89 2.45 -12.11
C HIS A 144 9.68 1.52 -12.03
N PHE A 145 8.52 2.04 -11.64
CA PHE A 145 7.27 1.28 -11.67
C PHE A 145 6.95 0.79 -13.10
N LEU A 146 7.01 1.66 -14.10
CA LEU A 146 6.74 1.30 -15.50
C LEU A 146 7.78 0.32 -16.04
N SER A 147 9.05 0.47 -15.66
CA SER A 147 10.12 -0.49 -15.98
C SER A 147 9.79 -1.89 -15.45
N PHE A 148 9.40 -2.00 -14.17
CA PHE A 148 9.01 -3.27 -13.57
C PHE A 148 7.72 -3.81 -14.16
N LYS A 149 6.73 -2.96 -14.49
CA LYS A 149 5.50 -3.42 -15.13
C LYS A 149 5.75 -3.99 -16.53
N LYS A 150 6.70 -3.40 -17.27
CA LYS A 150 7.16 -3.94 -18.57
C LYS A 150 7.90 -5.25 -18.40
N LYS A 151 8.74 -5.38 -17.37
CA LYS A 151 9.53 -6.59 -17.08
C LYS A 151 8.66 -7.75 -16.55
N PHE A 152 7.63 -7.43 -15.77
CA PHE A 152 6.77 -8.40 -15.08
C PHE A 152 5.28 -8.09 -15.37
N PRO A 153 4.80 -8.29 -16.61
CA PRO A 153 3.44 -7.91 -17.00
C PRO A 153 2.35 -8.68 -16.24
N GLU A 154 2.64 -9.91 -15.84
CA GLU A 154 1.70 -10.76 -15.09
C GLU A 154 1.68 -10.52 -13.59
N TYR A 155 2.59 -9.68 -13.06
CA TYR A 155 2.60 -9.41 -11.63
C TYR A 155 1.43 -8.51 -11.25
N GLN A 156 0.89 -8.76 -10.06
CA GLN A 156 0.00 -7.84 -9.39
C GLN A 156 0.76 -6.56 -9.02
N VAL A 157 0.01 -5.50 -8.76
CA VAL A 157 0.54 -4.24 -8.25
C VAL A 157 -0.04 -4.01 -6.88
N TRP A 158 0.83 -4.05 -5.87
CA TRP A 158 0.48 -3.79 -4.48
C TRP A 158 0.89 -2.37 -4.13
N VAL A 159 -0.08 -1.57 -3.71
CA VAL A 159 0.14 -0.20 -3.27
C VAL A 159 -0.15 -0.11 -1.78
N THR A 160 0.80 0.43 -1.01
CA THR A 160 0.69 0.48 0.45
C THR A 160 1.26 1.73 1.08
N GLY A 161 0.83 2.00 2.31
CA GLY A 161 1.36 3.08 3.13
C GLY A 161 0.65 3.21 4.46
N HIS A 162 1.34 3.81 5.43
CA HIS A 162 0.81 4.12 6.76
C HIS A 162 0.60 5.62 6.93
N ASN A 163 -0.46 6.03 7.64
CA ASN A 163 -0.76 7.42 7.96
C ASN A 163 -0.91 8.27 6.67
N THR A 164 -0.17 9.38 6.52
CA THR A 164 -0.14 10.20 5.30
C THR A 164 0.40 9.43 4.08
N GLY A 165 1.20 8.39 4.30
CA GLY A 165 1.62 7.44 3.28
C GLY A 165 0.45 6.65 2.71
N GLY A 166 -0.54 6.31 3.56
CA GLY A 166 -1.79 5.69 3.10
C GLY A 166 -2.59 6.61 2.18
N CYS A 167 -2.60 7.92 2.44
CA CYS A 167 -3.24 8.87 1.54
C CYS A 167 -2.55 8.93 0.17
N MET A 168 -1.21 8.91 0.13
CA MET A 168 -0.44 8.85 -1.12
C MET A 168 -0.65 7.53 -1.86
N ALA A 169 -0.71 6.40 -1.14
CA ALA A 169 -1.02 5.08 -1.69
C ALA A 169 -2.42 5.06 -2.35
N SER A 170 -3.43 5.65 -1.71
CA SER A 170 -4.77 5.77 -2.26
C SER A 170 -4.81 6.63 -3.53
N ILE A 171 -4.08 7.76 -3.57
CA ILE A 171 -3.95 8.57 -4.80
C ILE A 171 -3.22 7.78 -5.89
N CYS A 172 -2.12 7.10 -5.54
CA CYS A 172 -1.34 6.30 -6.48
C CYS A 172 -2.19 5.21 -7.13
N ALA A 173 -2.90 4.40 -6.35
CA ALA A 173 -3.79 3.37 -6.87
C ALA A 173 -4.88 3.96 -7.79
N ALA A 174 -5.54 5.04 -7.38
CA ALA A 174 -6.52 5.71 -8.23
C ALA A 174 -5.91 6.24 -9.53
N THR A 175 -4.68 6.79 -9.49
CA THR A 175 -3.95 7.23 -10.68
C THR A 175 -3.64 6.06 -11.61
N LEU A 176 -3.17 4.93 -11.08
CA LEU A 176 -2.84 3.74 -11.86
C LEU A 176 -4.06 3.19 -12.61
N GLY A 177 -5.21 3.07 -11.94
CA GLY A 177 -6.45 2.62 -12.57
C GLY A 177 -7.04 3.65 -13.54
N TYR A 178 -7.03 4.94 -13.19
CA TYR A 178 -7.53 6.01 -14.07
C TYR A 178 -6.73 6.13 -15.36
N GLU A 179 -5.39 6.10 -15.27
CA GLU A 179 -4.48 6.15 -16.43
C GLU A 179 -4.43 4.81 -17.18
N LYS A 180 -5.16 3.78 -16.73
CA LYS A 180 -5.16 2.41 -17.30
C LYS A 180 -3.75 1.80 -17.37
N LEU A 181 -2.92 2.08 -16.37
CA LEU A 181 -1.57 1.52 -16.25
C LEU A 181 -1.57 0.13 -15.62
N VAL A 182 -2.65 -0.20 -14.89
CA VAL A 182 -2.86 -1.50 -14.25
C VAL A 182 -4.33 -1.85 -14.38
N ASP A 183 -4.59 -3.10 -14.77
CA ASP A 183 -5.95 -3.65 -14.78
C ASP A 183 -6.51 -3.73 -13.36
N GLU A 184 -7.81 -3.54 -13.23
CA GLU A 184 -8.50 -3.41 -11.94
C GLU A 184 -8.32 -4.66 -11.04
N ASP A 185 -8.28 -5.85 -11.64
CA ASP A 185 -8.09 -7.16 -11.01
C ASP A 185 -6.64 -7.43 -10.58
N LYS A 186 -5.67 -6.68 -11.13
CA LYS A 186 -4.25 -6.77 -10.78
C LYS A 186 -3.83 -5.69 -9.78
N LEU A 187 -4.70 -4.74 -9.43
CA LEU A 187 -4.39 -3.62 -8.55
C LEU A 187 -4.92 -3.84 -7.13
N VAL A 188 -4.01 -4.04 -6.18
CA VAL A 188 -4.31 -4.24 -4.76
C VAL A 188 -3.88 -3.03 -3.95
N LEU A 189 -4.82 -2.40 -3.26
CA LEU A 189 -4.55 -1.31 -2.32
C LEU A 189 -4.82 -1.77 -0.89
N MET A 190 -3.83 -1.61 -0.02
CA MET A 190 -4.01 -1.74 1.42
C MET A 190 -3.30 -0.60 2.15
N THR A 191 -4.01 0.07 3.06
CA THR A 191 -3.47 1.21 3.80
C THR A 191 -3.73 1.05 5.29
N PHE A 192 -2.84 1.65 6.10
CA PHE A 192 -2.87 1.52 7.55
C PHE A 192 -3.00 2.90 8.19
N GLY A 193 -4.04 3.14 9.00
CA GLY A 193 -4.26 4.43 9.65
C GLY A 193 -4.37 5.61 8.68
N GLN A 194 -4.86 5.37 7.46
CA GLN A 194 -5.00 6.39 6.42
C GLN A 194 -5.95 7.51 6.87
N LEU A 195 -5.52 8.77 6.74
CA LEU A 195 -6.39 9.93 6.94
C LEU A 195 -7.37 10.11 5.77
N ARG A 196 -8.37 10.98 5.95
CA ARG A 196 -9.27 11.35 4.85
C ARG A 196 -8.49 12.01 3.71
N THR A 197 -8.52 11.40 2.53
CA THR A 197 -7.74 11.84 1.35
C THR A 197 -8.48 12.86 0.48
N GLY A 198 -9.80 12.72 0.31
CA GLY A 198 -10.57 13.52 -0.64
C GLY A 198 -12.07 13.59 -0.35
N ASN A 199 -12.79 14.30 -1.23
CA ASN A 199 -14.23 14.50 -1.15
C ASN A 199 -15.03 13.28 -1.65
N ALA A 200 -16.36 13.35 -1.56
CA ALA A 200 -17.26 12.27 -1.98
C ALA A 200 -17.06 11.86 -3.46
N GLU A 201 -16.82 12.84 -4.33
CA GLU A 201 -16.56 12.61 -5.75
C GLU A 201 -15.24 11.85 -5.97
N TYR A 202 -14.19 12.17 -5.20
CA TYR A 202 -12.93 11.43 -5.24
C TYR A 202 -13.13 10.00 -4.74
N VAL A 203 -13.94 9.79 -3.71
CA VAL A 203 -14.30 8.44 -3.25
C VAL A 203 -15.02 7.67 -4.35
N ALA A 204 -15.97 8.29 -5.07
CA ALA A 204 -16.65 7.65 -6.19
C ALA A 204 -15.68 7.31 -7.34
N ALA A 205 -14.78 8.23 -7.68
CA ALA A 205 -13.74 8.02 -8.69
C ALA A 205 -12.78 6.89 -8.29
N HIS A 206 -12.23 6.94 -7.07
CA HIS A 206 -11.39 5.89 -6.52
C HIS A 206 -12.12 4.54 -6.52
N ASN A 207 -13.41 4.55 -6.19
CA ASN A 207 -14.20 3.33 -6.15
C ASN A 207 -14.43 2.69 -7.52
N LYS A 208 -14.28 3.48 -8.59
CA LYS A 208 -14.40 3.03 -9.98
C LYS A 208 -13.09 2.47 -10.53
N TYR A 209 -11.93 2.89 -10.00
CA TYR A 209 -10.62 2.59 -10.60
C TYR A 209 -9.77 1.60 -9.79
N VAL A 210 -10.10 1.34 -8.53
CA VAL A 210 -9.29 0.48 -7.64
C VAL A 210 -10.09 -0.75 -7.25
N GLY A 211 -9.81 -1.90 -7.85
CA GLY A 211 -10.62 -3.11 -7.72
C GLY A 211 -10.53 -3.79 -6.37
N LEU A 212 -9.31 -4.13 -5.94
CA LEU A 212 -9.08 -4.90 -4.72
C LEU A 212 -8.66 -3.99 -3.57
N ARG A 213 -9.55 -3.86 -2.57
CA ARG A 213 -9.34 -3.00 -1.40
C ARG A 213 -9.39 -3.83 -0.14
N LEU A 214 -8.28 -3.86 0.58
CA LEU A 214 -8.15 -4.62 1.82
C LEU A 214 -8.05 -3.71 3.05
N SER A 215 -8.36 -2.42 2.90
CA SER A 215 -8.49 -1.49 4.03
C SER A 215 -9.88 -1.60 4.66
N TRP A 216 -9.93 -1.62 5.99
CA TRP A 216 -11.19 -1.64 6.75
C TRP A 216 -12.13 -0.50 6.33
N PRO A 217 -13.46 -0.73 6.23
CA PRO A 217 -14.44 0.25 5.74
C PRO A 217 -14.64 1.51 6.62
N LEU A 218 -13.79 1.76 7.63
CA LEU A 218 -14.02 2.72 8.72
C LEU A 218 -13.83 4.20 8.38
N PHE A 219 -13.46 4.59 7.16
CA PHE A 219 -13.23 6.01 6.85
C PHE A 219 -14.04 6.55 5.66
N LYS A 220 -15.31 6.14 5.57
CA LYS A 220 -16.38 6.90 4.89
C LYS A 220 -16.83 8.09 5.75
N PHE A 221 -15.93 9.01 6.11
CA PHE A 221 -16.39 10.29 6.64
C PHE A 221 -16.37 11.32 5.53
N TYR A 222 -17.57 11.74 5.14
CA TYR A 222 -17.83 12.73 4.10
C TYR A 222 -17.45 14.13 4.59
N PHE A 223 -17.01 14.99 3.67
CA PHE A 223 -17.24 16.43 3.82
C PHE A 223 -18.69 16.68 3.38
N ARG A 224 -19.46 17.39 4.20
CA ARG A 224 -20.60 18.13 3.68
C ARG A 224 -20.09 19.35 2.95
#